data_AF-A0A532D5G1-F1
#
_entry.id   AF-A0A532D5G1-F1
#
_cell.length_a   1.000
_cell.length_b   1.000
_cell.length_c   1.000
_cell.angle_alpha   90.00
_cell.angle_beta   90.00
_cell.angle_gamma   90.00
#
_symmetry.space_group_name_H-M   'P 1'
#
loop_
_entity.id
_entity.type
_entity.pdbx_description
1 polymer ?
#
loop_
_entity_poly.entity_id
_entity_poly.type
_entity_poly.pdbx_seq_one_letter_code
_entity_poly.pdbx_strand_id
1 'polypeptide(L)'
;MKRDGEIGRSWASTLHALRTTPLWLSCIAIALAFWGLVLVDVRLARWIQQIDEPWLEQLGLIGQWLGDWRVLLGVSGVLLALGALGGDPSLRQAGVATLIAHAYAAGTVQTLKHLVGRARPRLTYETSVVIGPNFNSGFDSFPSGHTTASVAIA
;
A
#
# COMPACT_ATOMS: atom_id res chain seq x y z
N MET A 1 -29.42 -2.48 -52.79
CA MET A 1 -27.99 -2.45 -52.42
C MET A 1 -27.76 -1.63 -51.13
N LYS A 2 -28.52 -1.88 -50.06
CA LYS A 2 -28.40 -1.17 -48.75
C LYS A 2 -28.35 -2.13 -47.54
N ARG A 3 -28.62 -3.42 -47.78
CA ARG A 3 -28.75 -4.49 -46.79
C ARG A 3 -27.37 -5.04 -46.35
N ASP A 4 -26.40 -5.01 -47.25
CA ASP A 4 -25.08 -5.62 -47.04
C ASP A 4 -24.22 -4.81 -46.06
N GLY A 5 -24.43 -3.50 -45.99
CA GLY A 5 -23.74 -2.60 -45.06
C GLY A 5 -24.23 -2.67 -43.61
N GLU A 6 -25.47 -3.09 -43.36
CA GLU A 6 -26.00 -3.27 -41.99
C GLU A 6 -25.50 -4.57 -41.37
N ILE A 7 -25.42 -5.63 -42.17
CA ILE A 7 -24.91 -6.93 -41.73
C ILE A 7 -23.43 -6.79 -41.34
N GLY A 8 -22.61 -6.13 -42.16
CA GLY A 8 -21.19 -5.89 -41.84
C GLY A 8 -20.96 -5.07 -40.57
N ARG A 9 -21.79 -4.05 -40.31
CA ARG A 9 -21.72 -3.24 -39.07
C ARG A 9 -22.15 -4.03 -37.83
N SER A 10 -23.16 -4.90 -37.95
CA SER A 10 -23.59 -5.81 -36.89
C SER A 10 -22.46 -6.74 -36.46
N TRP A 11 -21.82 -7.44 -37.41
CA TRP A 11 -20.69 -8.33 -37.10
C TRP A 11 -19.50 -7.60 -36.48
N ALA A 12 -19.15 -6.41 -36.97
CA ALA A 12 -18.08 -5.61 -36.39
C ALA A 12 -18.38 -5.21 -34.93
N SER A 13 -19.63 -4.83 -34.62
CA SER A 13 -20.06 -4.50 -33.26
C SER A 13 -20.05 -5.71 -32.33
N THR A 14 -20.50 -6.88 -32.81
CA THR A 14 -20.51 -8.13 -32.03
C THR A 14 -19.10 -8.64 -31.75
N LEU A 15 -18.18 -8.56 -32.72
CA LEU A 15 -16.78 -8.94 -32.53
C LEU A 15 -16.05 -7.97 -31.58
N HIS A 16 -16.35 -6.67 -31.63
CA HIS A 16 -15.79 -5.71 -30.69
C HIS A 16 -16.35 -5.88 -29.28
N ALA A 17 -17.65 -6.19 -29.15
CA ALA A 17 -18.29 -6.55 -27.89
C ALA A 17 -17.65 -7.81 -27.30
N LEU A 18 -17.48 -8.89 -28.08
CA LEU A 18 -16.85 -10.14 -27.62
C LEU A 18 -15.39 -9.96 -27.15
N ARG A 19 -14.67 -8.96 -27.68
CA ARG A 19 -13.29 -8.66 -27.29
C ARG A 19 -13.20 -7.77 -26.04
N THR A 20 -14.19 -6.90 -25.81
CA THR A 20 -14.18 -5.93 -24.71
C THR A 20 -14.96 -6.41 -23.48
N THR A 21 -15.94 -7.29 -23.63
CA THR A 21 -16.67 -7.91 -22.52
C THR A 21 -15.77 -8.63 -21.50
N PRO A 22 -14.75 -9.45 -21.87
CA PRO A 22 -13.88 -10.08 -20.87
C PRO A 22 -13.04 -9.06 -20.10
N LEU A 23 -12.65 -7.94 -20.73
CA LEU A 23 -11.92 -6.86 -20.08
C LEU A 23 -12.80 -6.18 -19.01
N TRP A 24 -14.03 -5.81 -19.37
CA TRP A 24 -14.98 -5.20 -18.44
C TRP A 24 -15.32 -6.13 -17.27
N LEU A 25 -15.57 -7.41 -17.55
CA LEU A 25 -15.81 -8.41 -16.51
C LEU A 25 -14.61 -8.57 -15.57
N SER A 26 -13.39 -8.53 -16.11
CA SER A 26 -12.16 -8.58 -15.31
C SER A 26 -12.02 -7.33 -14.42
N CYS A 27 -12.26 -6.13 -14.96
CA CYS A 27 -12.24 -4.89 -14.19
C CYS A 27 -13.27 -4.90 -13.05
N ILE A 28 -14.49 -5.36 -13.33
CA ILE A 28 -15.55 -5.48 -12.31
C ILE A 28 -15.17 -6.51 -11.25
N ALA A 29 -14.65 -7.68 -11.66
CA ALA A 29 -14.20 -8.71 -10.72
C ALA A 29 -13.09 -8.20 -9.80
N ILE A 30 -12.12 -7.46 -10.34
CA ILE A 30 -11.06 -6.80 -9.56
C ILE A 30 -11.67 -5.80 -8.59
N ALA A 31 -12.55 -4.91 -9.05
CA ALA A 31 -13.20 -3.91 -8.20
C ALA A 31 -13.99 -4.55 -7.05
N LEU A 32 -14.74 -5.62 -7.32
CA LEU A 32 -15.48 -6.38 -6.30
C LEU A 32 -14.55 -7.10 -5.32
N ALA A 33 -13.43 -7.66 -5.79
CA ALA A 33 -12.43 -8.29 -4.94
C ALA A 33 -11.80 -7.27 -3.97
N PHE A 34 -11.41 -6.09 -4.49
CA PHE A 34 -10.90 -4.99 -3.66
C PHE A 34 -11.95 -4.51 -2.66
N TRP A 35 -13.21 -4.37 -3.08
CA TRP A 35 -14.31 -4.00 -2.19
C TRP A 35 -14.51 -5.02 -1.06
N GLY A 36 -14.53 -6.31 -1.39
CA GLY A 36 -14.60 -7.39 -0.42
C GLY A 36 -13.44 -7.37 0.57
N LEU A 37 -12.23 -7.10 0.10
CA LEU A 37 -11.03 -6.99 0.92
C LEU A 37 -11.13 -5.85 1.95
N VAL A 38 -11.67 -4.69 1.55
CA VAL A 38 -11.90 -3.54 2.45
C VAL A 38 -12.88 -3.90 3.57
N LEU A 39 -13.95 -4.66 3.26
CA LEU A 39 -14.92 -5.09 4.28
C LEU A 39 -14.30 -6.06 5.29
N VAL A 40 -13.44 -6.97 4.82
CA VAL A 40 -12.70 -7.90 5.68
C VAL A 40 -11.70 -7.14 6.56
N ASP A 41 -10.96 -6.17 6.00
CA ASP A 41 -9.99 -5.32 6.72
C ASP A 41 -10.65 -4.61 7.92
N VAL A 42 -11.82 -4.00 7.70
CA VAL A 42 -12.55 -3.29 8.78
C VAL A 42 -13.08 -4.25 9.85
N ARG A 43 -13.45 -5.48 9.49
CA ARG A 43 -13.87 -6.50 10.48
C ARG A 43 -12.70 -7.01 11.29
N LEU A 44 -11.60 -7.33 10.62
CA LEU A 44 -10.37 -7.79 11.25
C LEU A 44 -9.80 -6.74 12.19
N ALA A 45 -9.72 -5.48 11.76
CA ALA A 45 -9.22 -4.38 12.59
C ALA A 45 -10.06 -4.18 13.87
N ARG A 46 -11.38 -4.33 13.79
CA ARG A 46 -12.26 -4.27 14.96
C ARG A 46 -12.09 -5.46 15.89
N TRP A 47 -11.91 -6.66 15.34
CA TRP A 47 -11.65 -7.86 16.14
C TRP A 47 -10.32 -7.76 16.90
N ILE A 48 -9.25 -7.30 16.24
CA ILE A 48 -7.95 -7.07 16.89
C ILE A 48 -8.05 -6.03 18.00
N GLN A 49 -8.80 -4.94 17.79
CA GLN A 49 -9.01 -3.90 18.81
C GLN A 49 -9.81 -4.37 20.04
N GLN A 50 -10.51 -5.50 19.95
CA GLN A 50 -11.22 -6.08 21.10
C GLN A 50 -10.30 -6.95 21.97
N ILE A 51 -9.10 -7.27 21.49
CA ILE A 51 -8.12 -8.05 22.27
C ILE A 51 -7.35 -7.07 23.17
N ASP A 52 -7.69 -7.08 24.45
CA ASP A 52 -7.06 -6.23 25.47
C ASP A 52 -6.06 -7.06 26.30
N GLU A 53 -4.88 -7.27 25.72
CA GLU A 53 -3.81 -8.07 26.34
C GLU A 53 -2.52 -7.24 26.41
N PRO A 54 -1.95 -7.02 27.62
CA PRO A 54 -0.79 -6.14 27.80
C PRO A 54 0.45 -6.54 26.99
N TRP A 55 0.66 -7.84 26.77
CA TRP A 55 1.80 -8.33 25.99
C TRP A 55 1.63 -8.07 24.48
N LEU A 56 0.40 -8.05 23.97
CA LEU A 56 0.11 -7.70 22.57
C LEU A 56 0.36 -6.21 22.33
N GLU A 57 0.01 -5.36 23.30
CA GLU A 57 0.33 -3.93 23.24
C GLU A 57 1.85 -3.71 23.18
N GLN A 58 2.62 -4.42 24.02
CA GLN A 58 4.08 -4.36 24.01
C GLN A 58 4.67 -4.79 22.66
N LEU A 59 4.20 -5.89 22.09
CA LEU A 59 4.63 -6.31 20.74
C LEU A 59 4.30 -5.25 19.68
N GLY A 60 3.12 -4.62 19.78
CA GLY A 60 2.73 -3.51 18.94
C GLY A 60 3.68 -2.31 19.04
N LEU A 61 4.08 -1.94 20.26
CA LEU A 61 5.04 -0.86 20.52
C LEU A 61 6.44 -1.18 20.00
N ILE A 62 6.91 -2.42 20.18
CA ILE A 62 8.21 -2.88 19.63
C ILE A 62 8.18 -2.82 18.10
N GLY A 63 7.09 -3.32 17.48
CA GLY A 63 6.94 -3.25 16.03
C GLY A 63 6.90 -1.81 15.50
N GLN A 64 6.22 -0.91 16.21
CA GLN A 64 6.22 0.52 15.88
C GLN A 64 7.61 1.13 15.98
N TRP A 65 8.36 0.82 17.05
CA TRP A 65 9.71 1.32 17.24
C TRP A 65 10.68 0.80 16.16
N LEU A 66 10.62 -0.50 15.84
CA LEU A 66 11.47 -1.10 14.79
C LEU A 66 11.18 -0.52 13.41
N GLY A 67 9.91 -0.23 13.11
CA GLY A 67 9.53 0.38 11.85
C GLY A 67 9.71 1.90 11.79
N ASP A 68 10.15 2.54 12.87
CA ASP A 68 10.34 4.00 12.88
C ASP A 68 11.47 4.36 11.91
N TRP A 69 11.22 5.35 11.06
CA TRP A 69 12.17 5.77 10.03
C TRP A 69 13.52 6.18 10.63
N ARG A 70 13.56 6.71 11.85
CA ARG A 70 14.79 7.09 12.55
C ARG A 70 15.60 5.87 12.94
N VAL A 71 14.93 4.83 13.43
CA VAL A 71 15.56 3.56 13.80
C VAL A 71 16.12 2.88 12.56
N LEU A 72 15.32 2.80 11.51
CA LEU A 72 15.72 2.18 10.24
C LEU A 72 16.90 2.92 9.59
N LEU A 73 16.87 4.26 9.51
CA LEU A 73 18.00 5.05 9.02
C LEU A 73 19.25 4.89 9.90
N GLY A 74 19.06 4.81 11.23
CA GLY A 74 20.14 4.54 12.17
C GLY A 74 20.81 3.20 11.89
N VAL A 75 20.03 2.13 11.73
CA VAL A 75 20.53 0.78 11.40
C VAL A 75 21.28 0.79 10.07
N SER A 76 20.69 1.36 9.01
CA SER A 76 21.35 1.47 7.70
C SER A 76 22.65 2.28 7.77
N GLY A 77 22.66 3.38 8.55
CA GLY A 77 23.85 4.20 8.78
C GLY A 77 24.95 3.45 9.53
N VAL A 78 24.60 2.66 10.54
CA VAL A 78 25.55 1.82 11.29
C VAL A 78 26.15 0.74 10.38
N LEU A 79 25.33 0.04 9.58
CA LEU A 79 25.82 -0.94 8.61
C LEU A 79 26.82 -0.31 7.63
N LEU A 80 26.48 0.87 7.11
CA LEU A 80 27.34 1.60 6.20
C LEU A 80 28.66 2.03 6.87
N ALA A 81 28.59 2.54 8.10
CA ALA A 81 29.76 2.97 8.87
C ALA A 81 30.68 1.78 9.21
N LEU A 82 30.12 0.65 9.66
CA LEU A 82 30.87 -0.55 9.95
C LEU A 82 31.54 -1.12 8.70
N GLY A 83 30.85 -1.16 7.56
CA GLY A 83 31.44 -1.59 6.29
C GLY A 83 32.52 -0.64 5.78
N ALA A 84 32.34 0.68 5.95
CA ALA A 84 33.32 1.67 5.53
C ALA A 84 34.57 1.68 6.42
N LEU A 85 34.41 1.58 7.74
CA LEU A 85 35.51 1.60 8.72
C LEU A 85 36.21 0.24 8.82
N GLY A 86 35.46 -0.86 8.72
CA GLY A 86 36.00 -2.22 8.76
C GLY A 86 36.54 -2.72 7.43
N GLY A 87 36.34 -1.97 6.34
CA GLY A 87 36.78 -2.35 4.99
C GLY A 87 35.98 -3.51 4.37
N ASP A 88 34.84 -3.89 4.96
CA ASP A 88 33.98 -4.96 4.45
C ASP A 88 33.05 -4.41 3.36
N PRO A 89 33.26 -4.79 2.08
CA PRO A 89 32.42 -4.34 0.98
C PRO A 89 30.98 -4.85 1.07
N SER A 90 30.73 -5.99 1.72
CA SER A 90 29.39 -6.56 1.88
C SER A 90 28.55 -5.72 2.83
N LEU A 91 29.09 -5.37 4.00
CA LEU A 91 28.42 -4.49 4.97
C LEU A 91 28.17 -3.09 4.39
N ARG A 92 29.15 -2.56 3.65
CA ARG A 92 29.01 -1.27 2.98
C ARG A 92 27.90 -1.29 1.93
N GLN A 93 27.84 -2.36 1.11
CA GLN A 93 26.78 -2.53 0.13
C GLN A 93 25.41 -2.69 0.78
N ALA A 94 25.29 -3.45 1.87
CA ALA A 94 24.05 -3.60 2.63
C ALA A 94 23.57 -2.26 3.20
N GLY A 95 24.47 -1.45 3.78
CA GLY A 95 24.16 -0.10 4.26
C GLY A 95 23.64 0.82 3.15
N VAL A 96 24.29 0.83 1.98
CA VAL A 96 23.82 1.63 0.82
C VAL A 96 22.49 1.11 0.30
N ALA A 97 22.35 -0.20 0.10
CA ALA A 97 21.15 -0.81 -0.45
C ALA A 97 19.92 -0.55 0.43
N THR A 98 20.07 -0.67 1.75
CA THR A 98 18.99 -0.41 2.70
C THR A 98 18.59 1.07 2.76
N LEU A 99 19.55 2.02 2.63
CA LEU A 99 19.23 3.45 2.49
C LEU A 99 18.44 3.75 1.21
N ILE A 100 18.85 3.16 0.09
CA ILE A 100 18.15 3.33 -1.19
C ILE A 100 16.74 2.75 -1.10
N ALA A 101 16.60 1.53 -0.56
CA ALA A 101 15.31 0.89 -0.35
C ALA A 101 14.39 1.72 0.55
N HIS A 102 14.93 2.30 1.63
CA HIS A 102 14.20 3.21 2.51
C HIS A 102 13.69 4.45 1.76
N ALA A 103 14.53 5.06 0.91
CA ALA A 103 14.16 6.24 0.13
C ALA A 103 13.03 5.94 -0.86
N TYR A 104 13.09 4.80 -1.57
CA TYR A 104 12.01 4.35 -2.45
C TYR A 104 10.73 4.09 -1.67
N ALA A 105 10.82 3.35 -0.56
CA ALA A 105 9.67 3.08 0.30
C ALA A 105 9.00 4.37 0.79
N ALA A 106 9.77 5.34 1.28
CA ALA A 106 9.27 6.63 1.74
C ALA A 106 8.60 7.42 0.61
N GLY A 107 9.21 7.47 -0.58
CA GLY A 107 8.66 8.15 -1.76
C GLY A 107 7.35 7.53 -2.23
N THR A 108 7.29 6.19 -2.32
CA THR A 108 6.08 5.45 -2.68
C THR A 108 4.96 5.67 -1.65
N VAL A 109 5.28 5.57 -0.36
CA VAL A 109 4.30 5.77 0.72
C VAL A 109 3.73 7.18 0.69
N GLN A 110 4.55 8.22 0.56
CA GLN A 110 4.03 9.59 0.49
C GLN A 110 3.17 9.83 -0.74
N THR A 111 3.61 9.32 -1.90
CA THR A 111 2.82 9.44 -3.13
C THR A 111 1.45 8.77 -2.95
N LEU A 112 1.42 7.54 -2.42
CA LEU A 112 0.17 6.80 -2.23
C LEU A 112 -0.72 7.41 -1.15
N LYS A 113 -0.15 7.94 -0.06
CA LYS A 113 -0.92 8.63 0.98
C LYS A 113 -1.67 9.83 0.41
N HIS A 114 -1.03 10.62 -0.45
CA HIS A 114 -1.66 11.78 -1.08
C HIS A 114 -2.66 11.39 -2.17
N LEU A 115 -2.46 10.26 -2.86
CA LEU A 115 -3.38 9.78 -3.90
C LEU A 115 -4.64 9.12 -3.32
N VAL A 116 -4.49 8.31 -2.26
CA VAL A 116 -5.59 7.55 -1.67
C VAL A 116 -6.35 8.39 -0.63
N GLY A 117 -5.62 9.17 0.18
CA GLY A 117 -6.21 10.03 1.21
C GLY A 117 -7.16 9.29 2.16
N ARG A 118 -6.79 8.08 2.62
CA ARG A 118 -7.63 7.27 3.53
C ARG A 118 -7.61 7.86 4.95
N ALA A 119 -8.78 8.27 5.44
CA ALA A 119 -8.98 8.76 6.81
C ALA A 119 -8.52 7.74 7.88
N ARG A 120 -7.85 8.23 8.93
CA ARG A 120 -7.44 7.44 10.11
C ARG A 120 -8.70 7.01 10.86
N PRO A 121 -8.76 5.79 11.44
CA PRO A 121 -9.93 5.32 12.18
C PRO A 121 -10.41 6.28 13.29
N ARG A 122 -9.50 7.08 13.86
CA ARG A 122 -9.80 8.10 14.88
C ARG A 122 -10.62 9.29 14.36
N LEU A 123 -10.71 9.49 13.05
CA LEU A 123 -11.47 10.59 12.41
C LEU A 123 -12.82 10.11 11.84
N THR A 124 -13.04 8.81 11.78
CA THR A 124 -14.30 8.22 11.27
C THR A 124 -15.22 7.87 12.43
N TYR A 125 -15.65 8.88 13.20
CA TYR A 125 -16.68 8.69 14.23
C TYR A 125 -18.11 8.71 13.66
N GLU A 126 -18.30 9.22 12.44
CA GLU A 126 -19.62 9.40 11.83
C GLU A 126 -19.59 8.91 10.36
N THR A 127 -19.79 7.60 10.18
CA THR A 127 -20.50 6.96 9.06
C THR A 127 -20.10 7.21 7.59
N SER A 128 -19.00 7.90 7.27
CA SER A 128 -18.56 8.09 5.87
C SER A 128 -17.12 7.66 5.66
N VAL A 129 -16.93 6.60 4.87
CA VAL A 129 -15.62 6.16 4.38
C VAL A 129 -15.17 7.18 3.33
N VAL A 130 -14.47 8.22 3.75
CA VAL A 130 -13.91 9.23 2.83
C VAL A 130 -12.62 8.67 2.23
N ILE A 131 -12.66 8.39 0.93
CA ILE A 131 -11.52 7.97 0.10
C ILE A 131 -11.41 9.00 -1.02
N GLY A 132 -10.24 9.62 -1.17
CA GLY A 132 -9.98 10.63 -2.18
C GLY A 132 -8.73 11.45 -1.85
N PRO A 133 -8.09 12.07 -2.86
CA PRO A 133 -6.84 12.80 -2.65
C PRO A 133 -7.03 13.93 -1.65
N ASN A 134 -6.26 13.89 -0.58
CA ASN A 134 -6.36 14.85 0.52
C ASN A 134 -4.98 15.12 1.12
N PHE A 135 -4.70 16.40 1.38
CA PHE A 135 -3.45 16.86 1.97
C PHE A 135 -3.58 17.18 3.46
N ASN A 136 -4.78 17.04 4.04
CA ASN A 136 -5.01 17.29 5.46
C ASN A 136 -4.44 16.19 6.36
N SER A 137 -3.91 16.60 7.52
CA SER A 137 -3.40 15.68 8.53
C SER A 137 -4.52 14.74 8.99
N GLY A 138 -4.27 13.43 8.94
CA GLY A 138 -5.24 12.41 9.34
C GLY A 138 -5.91 11.64 8.18
N PHE A 139 -5.63 11.98 6.93
CA PHE A 139 -6.02 11.18 5.76
C PHE A 139 -4.86 10.32 5.19
N ASP A 140 -3.84 10.06 6.00
CA ASP A 140 -2.58 9.46 5.59
C ASP A 140 -2.41 8.00 6.07
N SER A 141 -3.53 7.29 6.27
CA SER A 141 -3.53 5.98 6.95
C SER A 141 -3.02 4.84 6.10
N PHE A 142 -3.08 5.02 4.77
CA PHE A 142 -2.73 3.99 3.81
C PHE A 142 -1.76 4.53 2.78
N PRO A 143 -0.65 3.81 2.50
CA PRO A 143 -0.13 2.64 3.22
C PRO A 143 0.57 3.00 4.55
N SER A 144 0.84 2.00 5.39
CA SER A 144 1.61 2.16 6.64
C SER A 144 3.09 2.39 6.33
N GLY A 145 3.60 3.59 6.65
CA GLY A 145 5.01 3.92 6.44
C GLY A 145 5.97 3.01 7.21
N HIS A 146 5.67 2.68 8.47
CA HIS A 146 6.49 1.81 9.31
C HIS A 146 6.62 0.41 8.70
N THR A 147 5.50 -0.15 8.24
CA THR A 147 5.46 -1.49 7.65
C THR A 147 6.19 -1.51 6.30
N THR A 148 5.90 -0.55 5.41
CA THR A 148 6.53 -0.50 4.09
C THR A 148 8.05 -0.31 4.20
N ALA A 149 8.52 0.55 5.10
CA ALA A 149 9.96 0.77 5.31
C ALA A 149 10.65 -0.45 5.93
N SER A 150 10.00 -1.12 6.90
CA SER A 150 10.56 -2.34 7.52
C SER A 150 10.72 -3.47 6.52
N VAL A 151 9.70 -3.74 5.71
CA VAL A 151 9.75 -4.80 4.69
C VAL A 151 10.74 -4.47 3.56
N ALA A 152 10.91 -3.20 3.22
CA ALA A 152 11.87 -2.80 2.18
C ALA A 152 13.34 -2.99 2.58
N ILE A 153 13.63 -2.96 3.89
CA ILE A 153 15.00 -3.05 4.43
C ILE A 153 15.38 -4.48 4.85
N ALA A 154 14.40 -5.30 5.21
CA ALA A 154 14.58 -6.71 5.60
C ALA A 154 15.06 -7.58 4.44
#